data_AF-A0A7C3CCT3-F1
#
_entry.id   AF-A0A7C3CCT3-F1
#
_cell.length_a   1.000
_cell.length_b   1.000
_cell.length_c   1.000
_cell.angle_alpha   90.00
_cell.angle_beta   90.00
_cell.angle_gamma   90.00
#
_symmetry.space_group_name_H-M   'P 1'
#
loop_
_entity.id
_entity.type
_entity.pdbx_description
1 polymer ?
#
loop_
_entity_poly.entity_id
_entity_poly.type
_entity_poly.pdbx_seq_one_letter_code
_entity_poly.pdbx_strand_id
1 'polypeptide(L)'
;MKKVLLLSLFSILALAQSFAQWGSCDPDLFYADSTFGVYPPPLSATNPDGGIPEKACQGEDFYFVWTIKIPETIETTTLTISVDSIVVAQSGAITNLPIGM
;
A
#
# COMPACT_ATOMS: atom_id res chain seq x y z
N MET A 1 25.08 42.60 1.43
CA MET A 1 23.64 42.62 1.07
C MET A 1 23.22 41.41 0.23
N LYS A 2 23.90 41.07 -0.88
CA LYS A 2 23.57 39.90 -1.72
C LYS A 2 23.55 38.54 -0.97
N LYS A 3 24.50 38.32 -0.06
CA LYS A 3 24.59 37.08 0.74
C LYS A 3 23.44 36.91 1.74
N VAL A 4 22.94 38.01 2.31
CA VAL A 4 21.81 37.99 3.25
C VAL A 4 20.51 37.68 2.51
N LEU A 5 20.33 38.25 1.31
CA LEU A 5 19.19 37.97 0.43
C LEU A 5 19.17 36.50 -0.03
N LEU A 6 20.34 35.94 -0.36
CA LEU A 6 20.45 34.53 -0.75
C LEU A 6 20.08 33.59 0.41
N LEU A 7 20.52 33.93 1.63
CA LEU A 7 20.25 33.14 2.82
C LEU A 7 18.76 33.18 3.18
N SER A 8 18.11 34.34 3.08
CA SER A 8 16.67 34.44 3.32
C SER A 8 15.86 33.66 2.26
N LEU A 9 16.29 33.70 0.99
CA LEU A 9 15.63 32.95 -0.07
C LEU A 9 15.76 31.44 0.18
N PHE A 10 16.95 30.95 0.53
CA PHE A 10 17.17 29.54 0.83
C PHE A 10 16.32 29.03 2.01
N SER A 11 16.21 29.83 3.08
CA SER A 11 15.35 29.49 4.23
C SER A 11 13.87 29.40 3.87
N ILE A 12 13.38 30.26 2.98
CA ILE A 12 11.97 30.23 2.52
C ILE A 12 11.70 28.96 1.70
N LEU A 13 12.62 28.57 0.81
CA LEU A 13 12.48 27.33 0.03
C LEU A 13 12.54 26.08 0.92
N ALA A 14 13.35 26.08 1.98
CA ALA A 14 13.42 24.97 2.94
C ALA A 14 12.12 24.79 3.73
N LEU A 15 11.47 25.88 4.15
CA LEU A 15 10.18 25.86 4.84
C LEU A 15 9.00 25.49 3.92
N ALA A 16 9.15 25.62 2.60
CA ALA A 16 8.13 25.19 1.65
C ALA A 16 8.06 23.65 1.51
N GLN A 17 9.12 22.92 1.87
CA GLN A 17 9.16 21.45 1.79
C GLN A 17 8.54 20.76 3.02
N SER A 18 8.32 21.47 4.14
CA SER A 18 7.68 20.89 5.34
C SER A 18 6.19 20.58 5.17
N PHE A 19 5.56 21.03 4.08
CA PHE A 19 4.16 20.73 3.78
C PHE A 19 3.96 19.47 2.91
N ALA A 20 5.03 18.82 2.45
CA ALA A 20 4.93 17.59 1.65
C ALA A 20 4.48 16.35 2.45
N GLN A 21 4.32 16.48 3.77
CA GLN A 21 3.82 15.42 4.65
C GLN A 21 2.42 15.74 5.22
N TRP A 22 1.70 16.70 4.64
CA TRP A 22 0.31 17.00 5.01
C TRP A 22 -0.66 16.01 4.33
N GLY A 23 -0.57 14.77 4.77
CA GLY A 23 -1.63 13.78 4.70
C GLY A 23 -1.55 13.03 6.01
N SER A 24 -2.66 12.92 6.76
CA SER A 24 -2.61 12.04 7.90
C SER A 24 -2.30 10.64 7.36
N CYS A 25 -1.22 10.03 7.84
CA CYS A 25 -1.05 8.59 7.72
C CYS A 25 -2.04 7.92 8.68
N ASP A 26 -3.32 8.29 8.60
CA ASP A 26 -4.37 7.65 9.34
C ASP A 26 -4.59 6.29 8.66
N PRO A 27 -4.44 5.20 9.40
CA PRO A 27 -4.75 3.88 8.88
C PRO A 27 -6.20 3.87 8.39
N ASP A 28 -6.42 3.36 7.18
CA ASP A 28 -7.78 3.17 6.68
C ASP A 28 -8.52 2.18 7.59
N LEU A 29 -9.49 2.70 8.35
CA LEU A 29 -10.28 1.94 9.31
C LEU A 29 -11.11 0.84 8.64
N PHE A 30 -11.40 0.96 7.34
CA PHE A 30 -12.09 -0.09 6.58
C PHE A 30 -11.26 -1.38 6.51
N TYR A 31 -9.92 -1.26 6.50
CA TYR A 31 -9.01 -2.40 6.51
C TYR A 31 -8.34 -2.64 7.86
N ALA A 32 -8.59 -1.80 8.88
CA ALA A 32 -8.02 -1.97 10.22
C ALA A 32 -8.40 -3.32 10.85
N ASP A 33 -9.60 -3.82 10.55
CA ASP A 33 -10.09 -5.12 11.01
C ASP A 33 -9.96 -6.23 9.95
N SER A 34 -9.21 -6.01 8.88
CA SER A 34 -8.95 -7.06 7.90
C SER A 34 -8.17 -8.20 8.55
N THR A 35 -8.85 -9.34 8.71
CA THR A 35 -8.27 -10.56 9.26
C THR A 35 -7.17 -11.15 8.37
N PHE A 36 -7.13 -10.75 7.10
CA PHE A 36 -6.27 -11.34 6.08
C PHE A 36 -5.24 -10.40 5.44
N GLY A 37 -5.24 -9.08 5.67
CA GLY A 37 -4.17 -8.21 5.15
C GLY A 37 -4.55 -6.75 4.88
N VAL A 38 -3.56 -5.96 4.48
CA VAL A 38 -3.77 -4.55 4.09
C VAL A 38 -3.91 -4.50 2.57
N TYR A 39 -5.08 -4.05 2.10
CA TYR A 39 -5.37 -3.93 0.67
C TYR A 39 -5.37 -2.46 0.26
N PRO A 40 -4.82 -2.11 -0.92
CA PRO A 40 -5.04 -0.78 -1.46
C PRO A 40 -6.53 -0.56 -1.73
N PRO A 41 -7.07 0.63 -1.42
CA PRO A 41 -8.48 0.94 -1.66
C PRO A 41 -8.79 0.87 -3.16
N PRO A 42 -9.97 0.41 -3.61
CA PRO A 42 -10.24 0.23 -5.04
C PRO A 42 -10.26 1.57 -5.80
N LEU A 43 -9.81 1.55 -7.05
CA LEU A 43 -9.97 2.65 -7.98
C LEU A 43 -11.46 2.90 -8.24
N SER A 44 -11.92 4.14 -8.05
CA SER A 44 -13.31 4.53 -8.37
C SER A 44 -13.40 6.00 -8.76
N ALA A 45 -14.54 6.42 -9.31
CA ALA A 45 -14.76 7.83 -9.66
C ALA A 45 -14.64 8.79 -8.46
N THR A 46 -14.92 8.28 -7.25
CA THR A 46 -14.80 9.03 -5.98
C THR A 46 -13.46 8.77 -5.28
N ASN A 47 -12.66 7.82 -5.75
CA ASN A 47 -11.33 7.49 -5.24
C ASN A 47 -10.35 7.30 -6.42
N PRO A 48 -9.95 8.40 -7.09
CA PRO A 48 -9.11 8.33 -8.29
C PRO A 48 -7.67 7.88 -7.99
N ASP A 49 -7.22 8.05 -6.75
CA ASP A 49 -5.90 7.59 -6.28
C ASP A 49 -5.97 6.17 -5.67
N GLY A 50 -7.11 5.49 -5.82
CA GLY A 50 -7.27 4.09 -5.43
C GLY A 50 -6.55 3.13 -6.37
N GLY A 51 -6.29 1.93 -5.88
CA GLY A 51 -5.63 0.84 -6.56
C GLY A 51 -4.15 0.82 -6.23
N ILE A 52 -3.37 0.32 -7.17
CA ILE A 52 -1.92 0.25 -7.05
C ILE A 52 -1.36 1.62 -7.48
N PRO A 53 -0.76 2.42 -6.57
CA PRO A 53 -0.31 3.77 -6.90
C PRO A 53 1.01 3.81 -7.69
N GLU A 54 1.67 2.65 -7.79
CA GLU A 54 2.94 2.50 -8.46
C GLU A 54 2.74 2.49 -9.98
N LYS A 55 3.61 3.22 -10.69
CA LYS A 55 3.50 3.37 -12.14
C LYS A 55 4.06 2.14 -12.84
N ALA A 56 3.24 1.46 -13.63
CA ALA A 56 3.71 0.45 -14.57
C ALA A 56 4.15 1.12 -15.88
N CYS A 57 5.36 0.82 -16.34
CA CYS A 57 5.85 1.25 -17.65
C CYS A 57 5.52 0.18 -18.70
N GLN A 58 5.18 0.60 -19.92
CA GLN A 58 4.90 -0.35 -21.00
C GLN A 58 6.15 -1.19 -21.31
N GLY A 59 6.00 -2.51 -21.28
CA GLY A 59 7.06 -3.47 -21.61
C GLY A 59 8.07 -3.71 -20.49
N GLU A 60 7.85 -3.14 -19.31
CA GLU A 60 8.69 -3.33 -18.14
C GLU A 60 7.96 -4.17 -17.09
N ASP A 61 8.72 -4.97 -16.35
CA ASP A 61 8.20 -5.69 -15.20
C ASP A 61 7.79 -4.70 -14.11
N PHE A 62 6.67 -5.01 -13.48
CA PHE A 62 6.10 -4.21 -12.40
C PHE A 62 5.98 -5.06 -11.14
N TYR A 63 6.39 -4.51 -10.00
CA TYR A 63 6.35 -5.21 -8.72
C TYR A 63 5.52 -4.42 -7.71
N PHE A 64 4.64 -5.13 -7.02
CA PHE A 64 3.88 -4.58 -5.92
C PHE A 64 3.86 -5.58 -4.77
N VAL A 65 4.10 -5.08 -3.56
CA VAL A 65 4.15 -5.91 -2.35
C VAL A 65 2.76 -6.00 -1.75
N TRP A 66 2.23 -7.22 -1.68
CA TRP A 66 1.02 -7.52 -0.91
C TRP A 66 1.38 -8.04 0.47
N THR A 67 0.80 -7.42 1.50
CA THR A 67 0.98 -7.84 2.89
C THR A 67 -0.30 -8.52 3.37
N ILE A 68 -0.18 -9.83 3.60
CA ILE A 68 -1.27 -10.67 4.08
C ILE A 68 -1.01 -10.97 5.56
N LYS A 69 -2.02 -10.79 6.40
CA LYS A 69 -1.99 -11.23 7.80
C LYS A 69 -2.50 -12.65 7.86
N ILE A 70 -1.69 -13.55 8.41
CA ILE A 70 -2.06 -14.95 8.60
C ILE A 70 -2.46 -15.13 10.07
N PRO A 71 -3.67 -15.66 10.36
CA PRO A 71 -4.06 -15.94 11.73
C PRO A 71 -3.27 -17.13 12.29
N GLU A 72 -3.03 -17.13 13.60
CA GLU A 72 -2.35 -18.24 14.28
C GLU A 72 -3.22 -19.50 14.38
N THR A 73 -4.55 -19.33 14.29
CA THR A 73 -5.53 -20.41 14.38
C THR A 73 -6.64 -20.24 13.35
N ILE A 74 -7.17 -21.37 12.89
CA ILE A 74 -8.38 -21.45 12.07
C ILE A 74 -9.47 -22.06 12.95
N GLU A 75 -10.56 -21.32 13.12
CA GLU A 75 -11.73 -21.79 13.83
C GLU A 75 -12.76 -22.37 12.86
N THR A 76 -13.19 -23.59 13.14
CA THR A 76 -14.33 -24.22 12.48
C THR A 76 -15.43 -24.47 13.52
N THR A 77 -16.64 -24.82 13.09
CA THR A 77 -17.76 -25.10 13.99
C THR A 77 -17.50 -26.24 14.99
N THR A 78 -16.45 -27.04 14.79
CA THR A 78 -16.16 -28.24 15.59
C THR A 78 -14.75 -28.30 16.16
N LEU A 79 -13.78 -27.56 15.59
CA LEU A 79 -12.37 -27.62 15.98
C LEU A 79 -11.67 -26.28 15.78
N THR A 80 -10.71 -26.00 16.65
CA THR A 80 -9.71 -24.94 16.48
C THR A 80 -8.39 -25.60 16.09
N ILE A 81 -7.83 -25.19 14.95
CA ILE A 81 -6.60 -25.76 14.39
C ILE A 81 -5.53 -24.68 14.38
N SER A 82 -4.36 -24.95 14.96
CA SER A 82 -3.20 -24.06 14.84
C SER A 82 -2.60 -24.10 13.45
N VAL A 83 -2.28 -22.94 12.90
CA VAL A 83 -1.61 -22.82 11.61
C VAL A 83 -0.13 -23.12 11.79
N ASP A 84 0.36 -24.17 11.13
CA ASP A 84 1.77 -24.57 11.14
C ASP A 84 2.55 -23.88 10.01
N SER A 85 2.04 -23.93 8.77
CA SER A 85 2.67 -23.29 7.62
C SER A 85 1.65 -22.87 6.55
N ILE A 86 2.06 -21.91 5.72
CA ILE A 86 1.33 -21.48 4.52
C ILE A 86 2.21 -21.67 3.29
N VAL A 87 1.64 -22.30 2.27
CA VAL A 87 2.31 -22.53 0.98
C VAL A 87 1.55 -21.80 -0.10
N VAL A 88 2.24 -20.92 -0.82
CA VAL A 88 1.72 -20.22 -2.00
C VAL A 88 2.34 -20.85 -3.24
N ALA A 89 1.52 -21.35 -4.16
CA ALA A 89 2.02 -21.92 -5.40
C ALA A 89 2.65 -20.83 -6.29
N GLN A 90 3.75 -21.16 -6.96
CA GLN A 90 4.43 -20.23 -7.87
C GLN A 90 3.58 -19.88 -9.11
N SER A 91 2.66 -20.76 -9.49
CA SER A 91 1.74 -20.56 -10.62
C SER A 91 0.34 -20.96 -10.21
N GLY A 92 -0.65 -20.21 -10.71
CA GLY A 92 -2.08 -20.49 -10.47
C GLY A 92 -2.56 -20.24 -9.03
N ALA A 93 -1.73 -19.70 -8.13
CA ALA A 93 -2.16 -19.36 -6.77
C ALA A 93 -3.17 -18.21 -6.73
N ILE A 94 -3.15 -17.33 -7.73
CA ILE A 94 -4.06 -16.21 -7.86
C ILE A 94 -4.92 -16.45 -9.11
N THR A 95 -6.23 -16.42 -8.94
CA THR A 95 -7.20 -16.55 -10.03
C THR A 95 -7.81 -15.19 -10.36
N ASN A 96 -8.36 -15.05 -11.57
CA ASN A 96 -8.98 -13.80 -12.04
C ASN A 96 -8.05 -12.58 -12.08
N LEU A 97 -6.75 -12.80 -12.33
CA LEU A 97 -5.88 -11.69 -12.68
C LEU A 97 -6.30 -11.09 -14.04
N PRO A 98 -6.26 -9.76 -14.21
CA PRO A 98 -6.49 -9.14 -15.51
C PRO A 98 -5.55 -9.70 -16.58
N ILE A 99 -6.03 -9.83 -17.82
CA ILE A 99 -5.20 -10.24 -18.94
C ILE A 99 -4.01 -9.26 -19.07
N GLY A 100 -2.79 -9.78 -18.98
CA GLY A 100 -1.56 -8.97 -19.05
C GLY A 100 -0.84 -8.77 -17.72
N MET A 101 -1.31 -9.41 -16.64
CA MET A 101 -0.56 -9.64 -15.39
C MET A 101 -0.15 -11.11 -15.26
#